data_AF-A0A4P7P165-F1
#
_entry.id   AF-A0A4P7P165-F1
#
_cell.length_a   1.000
_cell.length_b   1.000
_cell.length_c   1.000
_cell.angle_alpha   90.00
_cell.angle_beta   90.00
_cell.angle_gamma   90.00
#
_symmetry.space_group_name_H-M   'P 1'
#
loop_
_entity.id
_entity.type
_entity.pdbx_description
1 polymer ?
#
loop_
_entity_poly.entity_id
_entity_poly.type
_entity_poly.pdbx_seq_one_letter_code
_entity_poly.pdbx_strand_id
1 'polypeptide(L)'
;MKLGIKKVHENEWLIHIGYASIKMDRFSVELLNITLEHLIALEHGETHSILNSYIELGRKIKELTPAGVQLLVRSIDNQDLLKLMQVANDAELSEMVVGNVGSILSKQLSADLEKSIMPSEGDAKVAIKRIVEKMFDLESQGKIEFMDEMTEYI
;
A
#
# COMPACT_ATOMS: atom_id res chain seq x y z
N MET A 1 -22.88 -13.77 -7.55
CA MET A 1 -22.51 -12.65 -8.45
C MET A 1 -21.32 -13.11 -9.31
N LYS A 2 -21.29 -12.84 -10.62
CA LYS A 2 -20.10 -13.16 -11.45
C LYS A 2 -19.21 -11.93 -11.53
N LEU A 3 -17.98 -12.05 -11.03
CA LEU A 3 -16.94 -11.05 -11.14
C LEU A 3 -15.90 -11.54 -12.15
N GLY A 4 -15.55 -10.70 -13.12
CA GLY A 4 -14.43 -10.96 -14.03
C GLY A 4 -13.46 -9.79 -13.98
N ILE A 5 -12.17 -10.05 -13.80
CA ILE A 5 -11.10 -9.06 -13.83
C ILE A 5 -10.19 -9.39 -15.01
N LYS A 6 -9.98 -8.44 -15.92
CA LYS A 6 -9.08 -8.61 -17.06
C LYS A 6 -8.17 -7.42 -17.21
N LYS A 7 -6.85 -7.63 -17.21
CA LYS A 7 -5.88 -6.58 -17.57
C LYS A 7 -6.02 -6.25 -19.06
N VAL A 8 -6.17 -4.97 -19.38
CA VAL A 8 -6.35 -4.46 -20.76
C VAL A 8 -5.11 -3.70 -21.21
N HIS A 9 -4.46 -2.97 -20.31
CA HIS A 9 -3.24 -2.21 -20.56
C HIS A 9 -2.34 -2.20 -19.30
N GLU A 10 -1.15 -1.58 -19.36
CA GLU A 10 -0.18 -1.56 -18.26
C GLU A 10 -0.80 -1.16 -16.92
N ASN A 11 -1.57 -0.06 -16.89
CA ASN A 11 -2.30 0.43 -15.72
C ASN A 11 -3.84 0.47 -15.91
N GLU A 12 -4.42 -0.40 -16.75
CA GLU A 12 -5.88 -0.45 -16.96
C GLU A 12 -6.41 -1.87 -16.89
N TRP A 13 -7.41 -2.08 -16.04
CA TRP A 13 -8.17 -3.32 -15.90
C TRP A 13 -9.64 -3.10 -16.21
N LEU A 14 -10.24 -4.05 -16.91
CA LEU A 14 -11.67 -4.13 -17.13
C LEU A 14 -12.28 -5.08 -16.09
N ILE A 15 -13.20 -4.54 -15.30
CA ILE A 15 -13.92 -5.24 -14.25
C ILE A 15 -15.35 -5.44 -14.70
N HIS A 16 -15.80 -6.69 -14.71
CA HIS A 16 -17.18 -7.06 -15.01
C HIS A 16 -17.90 -7.45 -13.72
N ILE A 17 -18.95 -6.72 -13.35
CA ILE A 17 -19.80 -6.99 -12.18
C ILE A 17 -21.25 -7.10 -12.65
N GLY A 18 -21.74 -8.34 -12.79
CA GLY A 18 -23.09 -8.57 -13.33
C GLY A 18 -23.22 -8.07 -14.77
N TYR A 19 -24.05 -7.04 -14.98
CA TYR A 19 -24.24 -6.39 -16.29
C TYR A 19 -23.41 -5.11 -16.47
N ALA A 20 -22.68 -4.68 -15.45
CA ALA A 20 -21.82 -3.50 -15.51
C ALA A 20 -20.38 -3.89 -15.91
N SER A 21 -19.75 -3.03 -16.71
CA SER A 21 -18.32 -3.12 -17.02
C SER A 21 -17.68 -1.78 -16.67
N ILE A 22 -16.62 -1.81 -15.86
CA ILE A 22 -15.94 -0.63 -15.33
C ILE A 22 -14.45 -0.75 -15.64
N LYS A 23 -13.82 0.34 -16.08
CA LYS A 23 -12.37 0.43 -16.21
C LYS A 23 -11.78 0.97 -14.90
N MET A 24 -10.74 0.32 -14.38
CA MET A 24 -10.12 0.64 -13.11
C MET A 24 -8.59 0.62 -13.24
N ASP A 25 -7.91 1.47 -12.48
CA ASP A 25 -6.45 1.47 -12.34
C ASP A 25 -5.99 0.40 -11.34
N ARG A 26 -4.68 0.16 -11.26
CA ARG A 26 -4.12 -0.89 -10.38
C ARG A 26 -4.54 -0.69 -8.93
N PHE A 27 -4.44 0.54 -8.43
CA PHE A 27 -4.83 0.89 -7.05
C PHE A 27 -6.29 0.52 -6.75
N SER A 28 -7.21 0.90 -7.65
CA SER A 28 -8.63 0.63 -7.43
C SER A 28 -8.95 -0.86 -7.53
N VAL A 29 -8.22 -1.61 -8.36
CA VAL A 29 -8.35 -3.08 -8.43
C VAL A 29 -7.87 -3.75 -7.16
N GLU A 30 -6.71 -3.34 -6.63
CA GLU A 30 -6.18 -3.86 -5.36
C GLU A 30 -7.13 -3.56 -4.19
N LEU A 31 -7.66 -2.33 -4.12
CA LEU A 31 -8.70 -1.97 -3.16
C LEU A 31 -9.98 -2.80 -3.33
N LEU A 32 -10.41 -3.02 -4.57
CA LEU A 32 -11.58 -3.86 -4.86
C LEU A 32 -11.34 -5.30 -4.40
N ASN A 33 -10.17 -5.88 -4.69
CA ASN A 33 -9.84 -7.24 -4.31
C ASN A 33 -9.88 -7.41 -2.79
N ILE A 34 -9.24 -6.51 -2.05
CA ILE A 34 -9.29 -6.49 -0.59
C ILE A 34 -10.72 -6.32 -0.09
N THR A 35 -11.48 -5.39 -0.66
CA THR A 35 -12.89 -5.16 -0.26
C THR A 35 -13.76 -6.40 -0.51
N LEU A 36 -13.51 -7.16 -1.56
CA LEU A 36 -14.25 -8.40 -1.85
C LEU A 36 -13.89 -9.52 -0.88
N GLU A 37 -12.59 -9.70 -0.60
CA GLU A 37 -12.13 -10.63 0.45
C GLU A 37 -12.80 -10.30 1.80
N HIS A 38 -12.98 -9.01 2.10
CA HIS A 38 -13.66 -8.56 3.31
C HIS A 38 -15.14 -8.87 3.33
N LEU A 39 -15.85 -8.66 2.22
CA LEU A 39 -17.27 -8.98 2.13
C LEU A 39 -17.49 -10.48 2.35
N ILE A 40 -16.60 -11.32 1.81
CA ILE A 40 -16.62 -12.76 2.04
C ILE A 40 -16.36 -13.07 3.52
N ALA A 41 -15.36 -12.46 4.15
CA ALA A 41 -15.06 -12.68 5.58
C ALA A 41 -16.22 -12.24 6.50
N LEU A 42 -16.90 -11.14 6.19
CA LEU A 42 -18.09 -10.66 6.91
C LEU A 42 -19.26 -11.65 6.81
N GLU A 43 -19.47 -12.29 5.65
CA GLU A 43 -20.46 -13.37 5.50
C GLU A 43 -20.19 -14.56 6.44
N HIS A 44 -18.93 -14.76 6.85
CA HIS A 44 -18.51 -15.80 7.79
C HIS A 44 -18.48 -15.34 9.26
N GLY A 45 -18.92 -14.11 9.55
CA GLY A 45 -19.04 -13.56 10.91
C GLY A 45 -17.78 -12.90 11.46
N GLU A 46 -16.77 -12.65 10.64
CA GLU A 46 -15.55 -11.95 11.05
C GLU A 46 -15.76 -10.42 11.08
N THR A 47 -15.10 -9.72 12.01
CA THR A 47 -15.12 -8.25 12.07
C THR A 47 -13.89 -7.70 11.37
N HIS A 48 -14.06 -6.89 10.32
CA HIS A 48 -12.94 -6.41 9.50
C HIS A 48 -12.78 -4.87 9.55
N SER A 49 -11.57 -4.38 9.79
CA SER A 49 -11.24 -2.94 9.76
C SER A 49 -10.67 -2.53 8.39
N ILE A 50 -11.21 -1.46 7.82
CA ILE A 50 -10.69 -0.83 6.59
C ILE A 50 -9.23 -0.37 6.79
N LEU A 51 -8.84 0.00 8.01
CA LEU A 51 -7.45 0.35 8.30
C LEU A 51 -6.50 -0.80 7.98
N ASN A 52 -6.89 -2.04 8.29
CA ASN A 52 -6.07 -3.22 8.00
C ASN A 52 -5.84 -3.39 6.49
N SER A 53 -6.84 -3.14 5.63
CA SER A 53 -6.63 -3.10 4.17
C SER A 53 -5.51 -2.16 3.76
N TYR A 54 -5.55 -0.94 4.30
CA TYR A 54 -4.58 0.08 3.96
C TYR A 54 -3.19 -0.30 4.49
N ILE A 55 -3.12 -0.93 5.66
CA ILE A 55 -1.86 -1.47 6.21
C ILE A 55 -1.30 -2.56 5.29
N GLU A 56 -2.12 -3.52 4.84
CA GLU A 56 -1.68 -4.56 3.92
C GLU A 56 -1.20 -3.99 2.58
N LEU A 57 -1.92 -3.00 2.02
CA LEU A 57 -1.43 -2.28 0.84
C LEU A 57 -0.13 -1.54 1.13
N GLY A 58 0.00 -0.90 2.29
CA GLY A 58 1.23 -0.21 2.72
C GLY A 58 2.42 -1.17 2.85
N ARG A 59 2.20 -2.44 3.17
CA ARG A 59 3.27 -3.46 3.23
C ARG A 59 3.84 -3.81 1.86
N LYS A 60 3.13 -3.53 0.75
CA LYS A 60 3.65 -3.72 -0.60
C LYS A 60 4.87 -2.85 -0.92
N ILE A 61 5.22 -1.88 -0.07
CA ILE A 61 6.52 -1.19 -0.13
C ILE A 61 7.68 -2.20 -0.14
N LYS A 62 7.53 -3.34 0.57
CA LYS A 62 8.55 -4.41 0.62
C LYS A 62 8.75 -5.12 -0.71
N GLU A 63 7.77 -5.04 -1.61
CA GLU A 63 7.85 -5.57 -2.96
C GLU A 63 8.55 -4.59 -3.92
N LEU A 64 8.94 -3.38 -3.50
CA LEU A 64 9.60 -2.42 -4.37
C LEU A 64 11.12 -2.64 -4.44
N THR A 65 11.72 -2.28 -5.58
CA THR A 65 13.19 -2.19 -5.68
C THR A 65 13.73 -1.12 -4.71
N PRO A 66 15.00 -1.20 -4.25
CA PRO A 66 15.58 -0.19 -3.35
C PRO A 66 15.49 1.25 -3.89
N ALA A 67 15.68 1.42 -5.20
CA ALA A 67 15.52 2.71 -5.87
C ALA A 67 14.06 3.20 -5.81
N GLY A 68 13.10 2.29 -5.99
CA GLY A 68 11.68 2.57 -5.87
C GLY A 68 11.26 2.96 -4.45
N VAL A 69 11.74 2.25 -3.44
CA VAL A 69 11.52 2.61 -2.03
C VAL A 69 12.08 4.00 -1.76
N GLN A 70 13.31 4.29 -2.19
CA GLN A 70 13.93 5.60 -2.00
C GLN A 70 13.14 6.72 -2.69
N LEU A 71 12.61 6.49 -3.88
CA LEU A 71 11.76 7.47 -4.56
C LEU A 71 10.45 7.71 -3.80
N LEU A 72 9.82 6.64 -3.33
CA LEU A 72 8.59 6.69 -2.58
C LEU A 72 8.76 7.48 -1.27
N VAL A 73 9.72 7.10 -0.42
CA VAL A 73 9.93 7.72 0.90
C VAL A 73 10.32 9.20 0.80
N ARG A 74 10.94 9.63 -0.30
CA ARG A 74 11.24 11.06 -0.57
C ARG A 74 10.02 11.87 -0.98
N SER A 75 8.97 11.21 -1.48
CA SER A 75 7.76 11.84 -2.00
C SER A 75 6.61 11.90 -0.98
N ILE A 76 6.86 11.42 0.24
CA ILE A 76 5.87 11.25 1.30
C ILE A 76 6.32 12.02 2.55
N ASP A 77 5.35 12.52 3.33
CA ASP A 77 5.62 13.17 4.61
C ASP A 77 6.13 12.16 5.65
N ASN A 78 7.16 12.56 6.41
CA ASN A 78 7.76 11.73 7.45
C ASN A 78 6.75 11.32 8.54
N GLN A 79 5.77 12.16 8.85
CA GLN A 79 4.72 11.83 9.82
C GLN A 79 3.79 10.75 9.30
N ASP A 80 3.55 10.69 7.99
CA ASP A 80 2.74 9.64 7.41
C ASP A 80 3.52 8.30 7.43
N LEU A 81 4.82 8.32 7.10
CA LEU A 81 5.70 7.14 7.23
C LEU A 81 5.77 6.62 8.67
N LEU A 82 5.94 7.52 9.65
CA LEU A 82 5.97 7.17 11.07
C LEU A 82 4.67 6.45 11.47
N LYS A 83 3.51 7.00 11.11
CA LYS A 83 2.21 6.39 11.41
C LYS A 83 2.06 5.01 10.80
N LEU A 84 2.47 4.82 9.55
CA LEU A 84 2.47 3.49 8.92
C LEU A 84 3.33 2.50 9.70
N MET A 85 4.56 2.86 10.04
CA MET A 85 5.48 2.00 10.78
C MET A 85 4.90 1.62 12.16
N GLN A 86 4.29 2.57 12.86
CA GLN A 86 3.66 2.33 14.16
C GLN A 86 2.50 1.33 14.08
N VAL A 87 1.59 1.50 13.11
CA VAL A 87 0.38 0.64 13.05
C VAL A 87 0.61 -0.67 12.31
N ALA A 88 1.56 -0.72 11.37
CA ALA A 88 1.92 -1.95 10.68
C ALA A 88 2.62 -2.95 11.59
N ASN A 89 3.31 -2.45 12.62
CA ASN A 89 4.11 -3.20 13.60
C ASN A 89 4.97 -4.28 12.92
N ASP A 90 5.63 -3.89 11.83
CA ASP A 90 6.45 -4.74 10.98
C ASP A 90 7.88 -4.19 11.00
N ALA A 91 8.79 -4.96 11.61
CA ALA A 91 10.19 -4.58 11.79
C ALA A 91 10.93 -4.53 10.44
N GLU A 92 10.63 -5.44 9.52
CA GLU A 92 11.26 -5.50 8.20
C GLU A 92 10.86 -4.28 7.35
N LEU A 93 9.56 -3.95 7.36
CA LEU A 93 9.06 -2.72 6.72
C LEU A 93 9.74 -1.49 7.32
N SER A 94 9.86 -1.46 8.65
CA SER A 94 10.46 -0.34 9.37
C SER A 94 11.94 -0.16 9.04
N GLU A 95 12.72 -1.24 9.04
CA GLU A 95 14.13 -1.22 8.64
C GLU A 95 14.30 -0.78 7.19
N MET A 96 13.44 -1.27 6.28
CA MET A 96 13.50 -0.89 4.87
C MET A 96 13.22 0.60 4.67
N VAL A 97 12.22 1.17 5.34
CA VAL A 97 11.94 2.61 5.30
C VAL A 97 13.10 3.40 5.89
N VAL A 98 13.58 3.03 7.08
CA VAL A 98 14.68 3.72 7.79
C VAL A 98 16.00 3.66 7.03
N GLY A 99 16.28 2.56 6.32
CA GLY A 99 17.48 2.39 5.49
C GLY A 99 17.47 3.19 4.20
N ASN A 100 16.28 3.54 3.68
CA ASN A 100 16.13 4.25 2.41
C ASN A 100 15.85 5.76 2.58
N VAL A 101 15.53 6.22 3.79
CA VAL A 101 15.48 7.64 4.13
C VAL A 101 16.87 8.22 4.39
N GLY A 102 17.04 9.54 4.27
CA GLY A 102 18.32 10.20 4.54
C GLY A 102 18.79 9.99 6.00
N SER A 103 20.10 9.97 6.23
CA SER A 103 20.72 9.63 7.53
C SER A 103 20.25 10.46 8.72
N ILE A 104 19.86 11.72 8.50
CA ILE A 104 19.29 12.60 9.54
C ILE A 104 17.86 12.18 9.86
N LEU A 105 17.05 11.93 8.83
CA LEU A 105 15.65 11.52 8.95
C LEU A 105 15.51 10.14 9.56
N SER A 106 16.40 9.21 9.20
CA SER A 106 16.53 7.88 9.79
C SER A 106 16.61 7.95 11.31
N LYS A 107 17.54 8.76 11.85
CA LYS A 107 17.70 8.94 13.30
C LYS A 107 16.48 9.55 13.97
N GLN A 108 15.83 10.50 13.29
CA GLN A 108 14.63 11.13 13.82
C GLN A 108 13.47 10.14 13.87
N LEU A 109 13.21 9.40 12.79
CA LEU A 109 12.14 8.40 12.73
C LEU A 109 12.33 7.29 13.76
N SER A 110 13.55 6.77 13.93
CA SER A 110 13.84 5.78 14.96
C SER A 110 13.59 6.32 16.38
N ALA A 111 14.04 7.54 16.67
CA ALA A 111 13.81 8.17 17.97
C ALA A 111 12.33 8.48 18.21
N ASP A 112 11.59 8.85 17.17
CA ASP A 112 10.16 9.13 17.24
C ASP A 112 9.36 7.84 17.42
N LEU A 113 9.73 6.72 16.78
CA LEU A 113 9.09 5.42 16.98
C LEU A 113 9.13 4.94 18.44
N GLU A 114 10.24 5.19 19.14
CA GLU A 114 10.39 4.81 20.55
C GLU A 114 9.54 5.66 21.52
N LYS A 115 9.21 6.90 21.12
CA LYS A 115 8.61 7.91 22.02
C LYS A 115 7.18 8.28 21.67
N SER A 116 6.75 7.97 20.45
CA SER A 116 5.48 8.43 19.91
C SER A 116 4.30 7.60 20.42
N ILE A 117 3.16 8.28 20.54
CA ILE A 117 1.89 7.66 20.92
C ILE A 117 1.29 7.00 19.67
N MET A 118 0.67 5.84 19.83
CA MET A 118 -0.08 5.16 18.77
C MET A 118 -1.11 6.13 18.16
N PRO A 119 -1.14 6.32 16.83
CA PRO A 119 -2.08 7.23 16.20
C PRO A 119 -3.51 6.72 16.35
N SER A 120 -4.48 7.64 16.26
CA SER A 120 -5.89 7.24 16.17
C SER A 120 -6.15 6.48 14.86
N GLU A 121 -7.15 5.60 14.84
CA GLU A 121 -7.51 4.83 13.64
C GLU A 121 -7.81 5.75 12.44
N GLY A 122 -8.47 6.89 12.68
CA GLY A 122 -8.76 7.89 11.65
C GLY A 122 -7.49 8.51 11.07
N ASP A 123 -6.56 8.93 11.93
CA ASP A 123 -5.30 9.54 11.50
C ASP A 123 -4.40 8.56 10.77
N ALA A 124 -4.32 7.32 11.26
CA ALA A 124 -3.58 6.24 10.63
C ALA A 124 -4.13 5.95 9.23
N LYS A 125 -5.45 5.83 9.10
CA LYS A 125 -6.11 5.57 7.81
C LYS A 125 -5.82 6.65 6.79
N VAL A 126 -5.92 7.92 7.17
CA VAL A 126 -5.64 9.05 6.26
C VAL A 126 -4.19 9.07 5.83
N ALA A 127 -3.26 8.85 6.77
CA ALA A 127 -1.83 8.81 6.48
C ALA A 127 -1.48 7.67 5.52
N ILE A 128 -1.90 6.45 5.83
CA ILE A 128 -1.56 5.27 5.02
C ILE A 128 -2.23 5.34 3.65
N LYS A 129 -3.46 5.85 3.57
CA LYS A 129 -4.11 6.08 2.28
C LYS A 129 -3.26 6.94 1.36
N ARG A 130 -2.68 8.05 1.85
CA ARG A 130 -1.80 8.91 1.05
C ARG A 130 -0.54 8.19 0.58
N ILE A 131 0.05 7.37 1.44
CA ILE A 131 1.23 6.55 1.10
C ILE A 131 0.90 5.60 -0.05
N VAL A 132 -0.21 4.86 0.10
CA VAL A 132 -0.63 3.86 -0.87
C VAL A 132 -1.01 4.52 -2.20
N GLU A 133 -1.81 5.60 -2.17
CA GLU A 133 -2.13 6.37 -3.38
C GLU A 133 -0.85 6.87 -4.06
N LYS A 134 0.13 7.36 -3.30
CA LYS A 134 1.38 7.85 -3.87
C LYS A 134 2.24 6.73 -4.47
N MET A 135 2.26 5.57 -3.85
CA MET A 135 2.96 4.39 -4.34
C MET A 135 2.40 3.94 -5.69
N PHE A 136 1.09 3.76 -5.81
CA PHE A 136 0.48 3.37 -7.08
C PHE A 136 0.52 4.50 -8.13
N ASP A 137 0.48 5.77 -7.73
CA ASP A 137 0.71 6.90 -8.64
C ASP A 137 2.11 6.81 -9.29
N LEU A 138 3.16 6.57 -8.48
CA LEU A 138 4.52 6.42 -9.00
C LEU A 138 4.66 5.19 -9.90
N GLU A 139 4.00 4.09 -9.57
CA GLU A 139 4.01 2.88 -10.41
C GLU A 139 3.29 3.11 -11.74
N SER A 140 2.14 3.77 -11.73
CA SER A 140 1.41 4.12 -12.95
C SER A 140 2.20 5.02 -13.92
N GLN A 141 3.18 5.75 -13.40
CA GLN A 141 4.08 6.61 -14.16
C GLN A 141 5.35 5.86 -14.61
N GLY A 142 5.49 4.57 -14.30
CA GLY A 142 6.69 3.78 -14.56
C GLY A 142 7.92 4.22 -13.77
N LYS A 143 7.73 4.96 -12.67
CA LYS A 143 8.83 5.47 -11.84
C LYS A 143 9.30 4.49 -10.78
N ILE A 144 8.41 3.59 -10.38
CA ILE A 144 8.71 2.46 -9.52
C ILE A 144 8.06 1.21 -10.11
N GLU A 145 8.63 0.06 -9.79
CA GLU A 145 8.09 -1.23 -10.18
C GLU A 145 8.05 -2.14 -8.95
N PHE A 146 6.99 -2.93 -8.85
CA PHE A 146 6.90 -4.01 -7.89
C PHE A 146 7.66 -5.22 -8.45
N MET A 147 8.51 -5.81 -7.62
CA MET A 147 9.20 -7.07 -7.86
C MET A 147 8.15 -8.18 -7.84
N ASP A 148 7.66 -8.57 -9.01
CA ASP A 148 6.80 -9.73 -9.16
C ASP A 148 7.67 -11.00 -9.16
N GLU A 149 7.31 -12.00 -8.35
CA GLU A 149 7.96 -13.31 -8.34
C GLU A 149 7.83 -14.03 -9.70
N MET A 150 6.97 -13.54 -10.61
CA MET A 150 6.84 -14.02 -11.99
C MET A 150 7.39 -13.09 -13.09
N THR A 151 8.40 -12.26 -12.80
CA THR A 151 9.07 -11.48 -13.87
C THR A 151 10.21 -12.28 -14.52
N GLU A 152 9.88 -13.38 -15.23
CA GLU A 152 10.78 -13.90 -16.26
C GLU A 152 10.71 -12.96 -17.46
N TYR A 153 11.79 -12.20 -17.70
CA TYR A 153 12.01 -11.53 -18.97
C TYR A 153 12.17 -12.61 -20.06
N ILE A 154 11.15 -12.79 -20.90
CA ILE A 154 11.23 -13.55 -22.16
C ILE A 154 11.61 -12.59 -23.28
#